data_AF-A0A2J0MRH1-F1
#
_entry.id   AF-A0A2J0MRH1-F1
#
_cell.length_a   1.000
_cell.length_b   1.000
_cell.length_c   1.000
_cell.angle_alpha   90.00
_cell.angle_beta   90.00
_cell.angle_gamma   90.00
#
_symmetry.space_group_name_H-M   'P 1'
#
loop_
_entity.id
_entity.type
_entity.pdbx_description
1 polymer ?
#
loop_
_entity_poly.entity_id
_entity_poly.type
_entity_poly.pdbx_seq_one_letter_code
_entity_poly.pdbx_strand_id
1 'polypeptide(L)'
;MFQIKIKTSWAFIIILLVASFTGSLLWIQTKYATFETASPVIAIRKKRLREPMAFQKIERLIPAPVSLQRLRTQGCVTDGLLSEYNPDWEKYTALINRSNCYYLHRAIETWAQPPDFETIEFQMGQITKKDVVYGMF
;
A
#
# COMPACT_ATOMS: atom_id res chain seq x y z
N MET A 1 7.37 62.39 9.27
CA MET A 1 5.92 62.08 9.37
C MET A 1 5.26 62.54 8.07
N PHE A 2 5.15 61.65 7.06
CA PHE A 2 4.57 62.01 5.76
C PHE A 2 3.05 61.93 5.84
N GLN A 3 2.37 63.08 5.82
CA GLN A 3 0.92 63.20 5.77
C GLN A 3 0.47 63.17 4.30
N ILE A 4 0.06 62.01 3.81
CA ILE A 4 -0.47 61.87 2.44
C ILE A 4 -1.91 62.41 2.44
N LYS A 5 -2.13 63.58 1.82
CA LYS A 5 -3.47 64.16 1.64
C LYS A 5 -4.18 63.47 0.47
N ILE A 6 -4.93 62.41 0.76
CA ILE A 6 -5.76 61.73 -0.23
C ILE A 6 -7.07 62.52 -0.40
N LYS A 7 -7.42 62.87 -1.64
CA LYS A 7 -8.72 63.50 -1.93
C LYS A 7 -9.84 62.51 -1.56
N THR A 8 -10.90 62.99 -0.93
CA THR A 8 -12.02 62.15 -0.46
C THR A 8 -12.60 61.25 -1.54
N SER A 9 -12.67 61.72 -2.80
CA SER A 9 -13.08 60.92 -3.96
C SER A 9 -12.19 59.68 -4.21
N TRP A 10 -10.88 59.80 -4.02
CA TRP A 10 -9.94 58.69 -4.17
C TRP A 10 -10.03 57.70 -3.03
N ALA A 11 -10.31 58.16 -1.81
CA ALA A 11 -10.54 57.27 -0.67
C ALA A 11 -11.76 56.36 -0.91
N PHE A 12 -12.85 56.90 -1.46
CA PHE A 12 -14.02 56.10 -1.82
C PHE A 12 -13.71 55.03 -2.86
N ILE A 13 -12.95 55.36 -3.91
CA ILE A 13 -12.58 54.41 -4.96
C ILE A 13 -11.72 53.27 -4.39
N ILE A 14 -10.76 53.58 -3.52
CA ILE A 14 -9.88 52.58 -2.90
C ILE A 14 -10.71 51.63 -2.02
N ILE A 15 -11.62 52.14 -1.20
CA ILE A 15 -12.49 51.32 -0.36
C ILE A 15 -13.34 50.38 -1.21
N LEU A 16 -13.89 50.88 -2.32
CA LEU A 16 -14.75 50.11 -3.21
C LEU A 16 -13.98 49.00 -3.93
N LEU A 17 -12.75 49.28 -4.36
CA LEU A 17 -11.84 48.28 -4.96
C LEU A 17 -11.45 47.19 -3.95
N VAL A 18 -11.10 47.57 -2.72
CA VAL A 18 -10.73 46.60 -1.68
C VAL A 18 -11.93 45.73 -1.30
N ALA A 19 -13.12 46.30 -1.15
CA ALA A 19 -14.34 45.55 -0.85
C ALA A 19 -14.73 44.59 -1.98
N SER A 20 -14.59 45.00 -3.25
CA SER A 20 -14.84 44.15 -4.40
C SER A 20 -13.84 42.99 -4.46
N PHE A 21 -12.57 43.25 -4.21
CA PHE A 21 -11.52 42.24 -4.23
C PHE A 21 -11.71 41.19 -3.12
N THR A 22 -11.97 41.62 -1.88
CA THR A 22 -12.18 40.69 -0.76
C THR A 22 -13.48 39.89 -0.92
N GLY A 23 -14.55 40.50 -1.43
CA GLY A 23 -15.80 39.79 -1.75
C GLY A 23 -15.61 38.72 -2.83
N SER A 24 -14.83 39.01 -3.88
CA SER A 24 -14.51 38.04 -4.93
C SER A 24 -13.68 36.87 -4.40
N LEU A 25 -12.70 37.15 -3.53
CA LEU A 25 -11.84 36.13 -2.92
C LEU A 25 -12.62 35.17 -2.01
N LEU A 26 -13.55 35.70 -1.20
CA LEU A 26 -14.44 34.87 -0.38
C LEU A 26 -15.37 34.02 -1.23
N TRP A 27 -15.94 34.58 -2.31
CA TRP A 27 -16.80 33.81 -3.22
C TRP A 27 -16.05 32.65 -3.89
N ILE A 28 -14.82 32.89 -4.33
CA ILE A 28 -13.90 31.87 -4.86
C ILE A 28 -13.63 30.81 -3.79
N GLN A 29 -13.28 31.20 -2.55
CA GLN A 29 -13.06 30.23 -1.49
C GLN A 29 -14.30 29.35 -1.24
N THR A 30 -15.52 29.89 -1.24
CA THR A 30 -16.73 29.04 -1.08
C THR A 30 -16.95 28.06 -2.22
N LYS A 31 -16.50 28.38 -3.45
CA LYS A 31 -16.58 27.49 -4.62
C LYS A 31 -15.52 26.38 -4.60
N TYR A 32 -14.35 26.65 -4.03
CA TYR A 32 -13.22 25.71 -4.02
C TYR A 32 -12.98 25.02 -2.68
N ALA A 33 -13.55 25.49 -1.57
CA ALA A 33 -13.43 24.85 -0.24
C ALA A 33 -14.22 23.54 -0.14
N THR A 34 -15.13 23.27 -1.06
CA THR A 34 -15.72 21.94 -1.27
C THR A 34 -14.79 21.05 -2.11
N PHE A 35 -13.48 21.08 -1.85
CA PHE A 35 -12.64 19.95 -2.26
C PHE A 35 -13.15 18.76 -1.49
N GLU A 36 -13.84 17.92 -2.25
CA GLU A 36 -14.23 16.56 -1.94
C GLU A 36 -13.31 15.99 -0.87
N THR A 37 -13.87 15.80 0.33
CA THR A 37 -13.50 14.61 1.08
C THR A 37 -13.81 13.46 0.14
N ALA A 38 -12.83 13.10 -0.68
CA ALA A 38 -12.75 11.78 -1.25
C ALA A 38 -12.67 10.87 -0.02
N SER A 39 -13.84 10.52 0.51
CA SER A 39 -14.01 9.29 1.26
C SER A 39 -13.24 8.28 0.43
N PRO A 40 -12.25 7.56 0.98
CA PRO A 40 -11.74 6.43 0.25
C PRO A 40 -12.98 5.58 0.00
N VAL A 41 -13.47 5.57 -1.24
CA VAL A 41 -14.28 4.49 -1.73
C VAL A 41 -13.28 3.35 -1.67
N ILE A 42 -13.22 2.71 -0.51
CA ILE A 42 -12.85 1.33 -0.39
C ILE A 42 -13.95 0.67 -1.22
N ALA A 43 -13.76 0.70 -2.54
CA ALA A 43 -14.22 -0.35 -3.39
C ALA A 43 -13.52 -1.55 -2.79
N ILE A 44 -14.19 -2.18 -1.82
CA ILE A 44 -14.00 -3.57 -1.51
C ILE A 44 -14.33 -4.20 -2.86
N ARG A 45 -13.30 -4.26 -3.72
CA ARG A 45 -13.30 -5.04 -4.93
C ARG A 45 -13.51 -6.42 -4.37
N LYS A 46 -14.77 -6.85 -4.31
CA LYS A 46 -15.21 -8.15 -3.81
C LYS A 46 -14.26 -9.10 -4.47
N LYS A 47 -13.30 -9.57 -3.69
CA LYS A 47 -12.19 -10.32 -4.21
C LYS A 47 -12.85 -11.45 -4.95
N ARG A 48 -12.58 -11.55 -6.26
CA ARG A 48 -12.98 -12.75 -6.97
C ARG A 48 -12.10 -13.81 -6.32
N LEU A 49 -12.60 -14.41 -5.23
CA LEU A 49 -12.06 -15.63 -4.65
C LEU A 49 -12.08 -16.56 -5.86
N ARG A 50 -10.92 -16.71 -6.50
CA ARG A 50 -10.74 -17.81 -7.41
C ARG A 50 -10.78 -19.00 -6.46
N GLU A 51 -11.90 -19.71 -6.46
CA GLU A 51 -11.99 -20.99 -5.77
C GLU A 51 -10.72 -21.77 -6.17
N PRO A 52 -9.90 -22.20 -5.20
CA PRO A 52 -8.70 -22.93 -5.54
C PRO A 52 -9.14 -24.20 -6.28
N MET A 53 -8.83 -24.25 -7.58
CA MET A 53 -8.96 -25.44 -8.40
C MET A 53 -8.27 -26.58 -7.66
N ALA A 54 -9.06 -27.53 -7.14
CA ALA A 54 -8.64 -28.77 -6.47
C ALA A 54 -7.12 -28.82 -6.18
N PHE A 55 -6.68 -28.05 -5.18
CA PHE A 55 -5.25 -27.97 -4.86
C PHE A 55 -4.86 -29.29 -4.19
N GLN A 56 -4.02 -30.09 -4.85
CA GLN A 56 -3.36 -31.19 -4.17
C GLN A 56 -2.42 -30.58 -3.12
N LYS A 57 -2.78 -30.75 -1.85
CA LYS A 57 -1.96 -30.35 -0.72
C LYS A 57 -0.58 -30.99 -0.88
N ILE A 58 0.42 -30.18 -1.20
CA ILE A 58 1.79 -30.64 -1.29
C ILE A 58 2.24 -30.97 0.13
N GLU A 59 2.55 -32.24 0.37
CA GLU A 59 3.14 -32.67 1.63
C GLU A 59 4.52 -32.04 1.76
N ARG A 60 4.62 -31.04 2.65
CA ARG A 60 5.88 -30.37 2.96
C ARG A 60 6.51 -31.02 4.16
N LEU A 61 7.80 -31.35 4.02
CA LEU A 61 8.63 -31.75 5.14
C LEU A 61 8.69 -30.60 6.14
N ILE A 62 8.65 -30.94 7.43
CA ILE A 62 8.91 -29.98 8.49
C ILE A 62 10.33 -29.44 8.26
N PRO A 63 10.51 -28.11 8.12
CA PRO A 63 11.82 -27.55 7.86
C PRO A 63 12.76 -27.85 9.02
N ALA A 64 14.02 -28.15 8.70
CA ALA A 64 15.07 -28.25 9.69
C ALA A 64 15.21 -26.91 10.46
N PRO A 65 15.75 -26.93 11.70
CA PRO A 65 16.02 -25.71 12.44
C PRO A 65 16.77 -24.68 11.59
N VAL A 66 16.36 -23.41 11.72
CA VAL A 66 16.89 -22.32 10.89
C VAL A 66 18.38 -22.14 11.12
N SER A 67 19.18 -22.23 10.06
CA SER A 67 20.61 -21.92 10.14
C SER A 67 20.84 -20.42 10.17
N LEU A 68 21.38 -19.90 11.28
CA LEU A 68 21.72 -18.48 11.42
C LEU A 68 22.73 -18.01 10.37
N GLN A 69 23.68 -18.86 9.99
CA GLN A 69 24.66 -18.53 8.96
C GLN A 69 23.97 -18.33 7.60
N ARG A 70 23.13 -19.28 7.18
CA ARG A 70 22.37 -19.16 5.93
C ARG A 70 21.41 -17.98 5.98
N LEU A 71 20.72 -17.76 7.11
CA LEU A 71 19.84 -16.61 7.30
C LEU A 71 20.55 -15.28 6.99
N ARG A 72 21.79 -15.11 7.47
CA ARG A 72 22.57 -13.89 7.24
C ARG A 72 22.97 -13.68 5.78
N THR A 73 23.29 -14.76 5.06
CA THR A 73 23.81 -14.68 3.68
C THR A 73 22.75 -14.88 2.59
N GLN A 74 21.63 -15.51 2.93
CA GLN A 74 20.58 -16.01 2.01
C GLN A 74 19.17 -15.66 2.52
N GLY A 75 19.06 -14.74 3.49
CA GLY A 75 17.79 -14.16 3.89
C GLY A 75 17.31 -13.14 2.87
N CYS A 76 16.02 -13.20 2.54
CA CYS A 76 15.39 -12.31 1.58
C CYS A 76 14.16 -11.67 2.23
N VAL A 77 13.96 -10.38 1.97
CA VAL A 77 12.77 -9.64 2.42
C VAL A 77 11.67 -9.86 1.40
N THR A 78 10.54 -10.40 1.86
CA THR A 78 9.42 -10.82 1.01
C THR A 78 8.10 -10.52 1.67
N ASP A 79 7.93 -9.28 2.08
CA ASP A 79 6.75 -8.77 2.77
C ASP A 79 5.46 -9.13 2.01
N GLY A 80 4.61 -9.93 2.67
CA GLY A 80 3.30 -10.30 2.14
C GLY A 80 3.34 -11.15 0.88
N LEU A 81 4.45 -11.82 0.55
CA LEU A 81 4.55 -12.70 -0.62
C LEU A 81 3.45 -13.74 -0.65
N LEU A 82 3.23 -14.40 0.49
CA LEU A 82 2.24 -15.45 0.67
C LEU A 82 0.88 -14.89 1.08
N SER A 83 0.76 -13.57 1.13
CA SER A 83 -0.49 -12.93 1.47
C SER A 83 -1.39 -12.88 0.24
N GLU A 84 -2.67 -12.89 0.56
CA GLU A 84 -3.74 -12.82 -0.40
C GLU A 84 -3.79 -11.43 -1.10
N TYR A 85 -3.01 -10.45 -0.63
CA TYR A 85 -2.96 -9.06 -1.07
C TYR A 85 -1.89 -8.76 -2.10
N ASN A 86 -0.99 -9.70 -2.40
CA ASN A 86 0.09 -9.46 -3.34
C ASN A 86 -0.42 -9.69 -4.79
N PRO A 87 -0.70 -8.63 -5.58
CA PRO A 87 -1.16 -8.80 -6.95
C PRO A 87 -0.08 -9.38 -7.87
N ASP A 88 1.19 -9.24 -7.49
CA ASP A 88 2.36 -9.62 -8.29
C ASP A 88 3.01 -10.93 -7.83
N TRP A 89 2.27 -11.76 -7.07
CA TRP A 89 2.80 -12.97 -6.44
C TRP A 89 3.50 -13.90 -7.44
N GLU A 90 3.01 -14.04 -8.67
CA GLU A 90 3.63 -14.87 -9.72
C GLU A 90 5.05 -14.42 -10.06
N LYS A 91 5.25 -13.10 -10.21
CA LYS A 91 6.55 -12.49 -10.51
C LYS A 91 7.54 -12.69 -9.37
N TYR A 92 7.07 -12.52 -8.13
CA TYR A 92 7.90 -12.76 -6.96
C TYR A 92 8.24 -14.25 -6.81
N THR A 93 7.29 -15.16 -7.00
CA THR A 93 7.56 -16.61 -7.02
C THR A 93 8.63 -16.97 -8.04
N ALA A 94 8.54 -16.45 -9.27
CA ALA A 94 9.58 -16.65 -10.28
C ALA A 94 10.95 -16.08 -9.87
N LEU A 95 10.97 -14.97 -9.12
CA LEU A 95 12.19 -14.40 -8.57
C LEU A 95 12.77 -15.27 -7.45
N ILE A 96 11.93 -15.77 -6.55
CA ILE A 96 12.34 -16.69 -5.49
C ILE A 96 12.90 -17.99 -6.07
N ASN A 97 12.25 -18.58 -7.08
CA ASN A 97 12.70 -19.83 -7.70
C ASN A 97 14.09 -19.71 -8.34
N ARG A 98 14.46 -18.54 -8.91
CA ARG A 98 15.79 -18.31 -9.49
C ARG A 98 16.86 -17.75 -8.53
N SER A 99 16.46 -17.29 -7.36
CA SER A 99 17.36 -16.69 -6.37
C SER A 99 18.15 -17.75 -5.57
N ASN A 100 19.02 -17.33 -4.66
CA ASN A 100 19.60 -18.19 -3.62
C ASN A 100 18.92 -18.02 -2.25
N CYS A 101 17.70 -17.46 -2.22
CA CYS A 101 16.96 -17.25 -0.97
C CYS A 101 16.68 -18.59 -0.27
N TYR A 102 17.06 -18.65 1.00
CA TYR A 102 16.80 -19.74 1.93
C TYR A 102 15.70 -19.36 2.93
N TYR A 103 15.71 -18.12 3.40
CA TYR A 103 14.73 -17.61 4.37
C TYR A 103 13.97 -16.43 3.79
N LEU A 104 12.65 -16.48 3.86
CA LEU A 104 11.74 -15.46 3.35
C LEU A 104 11.15 -14.70 4.54
N HIS A 105 11.73 -13.55 4.85
CA HIS A 105 11.28 -12.72 5.97
C HIS A 105 9.90 -12.13 5.66
N ARG A 106 8.99 -12.22 6.64
CA ARG A 106 7.61 -11.68 6.56
C ARG A 106 6.85 -12.15 5.30
N ALA A 107 7.15 -13.36 4.84
CA ALA A 107 6.43 -13.98 3.72
C ALA A 107 4.93 -14.06 4.00
N ILE A 108 4.58 -14.38 5.24
CA ILE A 108 3.20 -14.37 5.74
C ILE A 108 3.02 -13.07 6.55
N GLU A 109 2.32 -12.10 5.95
CA GLU A 109 2.04 -10.80 6.55
C GLU A 109 0.53 -10.58 6.68
N THR A 110 0.07 -10.22 7.88
CA THR A 110 -1.35 -10.30 8.28
C THR A 110 -1.86 -9.03 8.96
N TRP A 111 -1.35 -7.84 8.61
CA TRP A 111 -1.76 -6.60 9.28
C TRP A 111 -3.25 -6.27 9.10
N ALA A 112 -3.81 -6.56 7.94
CA ALA A 112 -5.17 -6.16 7.59
C ALA A 112 -6.21 -7.25 7.88
N GLN A 113 -5.84 -8.52 7.67
CA GLN A 113 -6.73 -9.67 7.80
C GLN A 113 -5.96 -10.90 8.29
N PRO A 114 -6.65 -11.88 8.90
CA PRO A 114 -6.04 -13.15 9.28
C PRO A 114 -5.44 -13.86 8.05
N PRO A 115 -4.42 -14.72 8.26
CA PRO A 115 -3.82 -15.47 7.18
C PRO A 115 -4.83 -16.44 6.55
N ASP A 116 -4.97 -16.38 5.23
CA ASP A 116 -5.67 -17.39 4.44
C ASP A 116 -4.71 -18.54 4.12
N PHE A 117 -4.81 -19.61 4.90
CA PHE A 117 -3.94 -20.78 4.77
C PHE A 117 -4.12 -21.51 3.42
N GLU A 118 -5.28 -21.44 2.78
CA GLU A 118 -5.48 -22.07 1.46
C GLU A 118 -4.68 -21.32 0.40
N THR A 119 -4.75 -19.99 0.40
CA THR A 119 -3.92 -19.14 -0.48
C THR A 119 -2.43 -19.34 -0.21
N ILE A 120 -2.04 -19.37 1.06
CA ILE A 120 -0.64 -19.61 1.47
C ILE A 120 -0.15 -20.97 0.96
N GLU A 121 -0.93 -22.03 1.17
CA GLU A 121 -0.60 -23.38 0.73
C GLU A 121 -0.44 -23.43 -0.80
N PHE A 122 -1.38 -22.82 -1.54
CA PHE A 122 -1.36 -22.70 -2.99
C PHE A 122 -0.10 -22.00 -3.50
N GLN A 123 0.20 -20.81 -2.97
CA GLN A 123 1.33 -19.98 -3.42
C GLN A 123 2.68 -20.61 -3.07
N MET A 124 2.81 -21.14 -1.84
CA MET A 124 3.98 -21.92 -1.47
C MET A 124 4.14 -23.17 -2.37
N GLY A 125 3.06 -23.67 -2.97
CA GLY A 125 3.09 -24.80 -3.91
C GLY A 125 3.66 -24.45 -5.28
N GLN A 126 3.69 -23.16 -5.63
CA GLN A 126 4.30 -22.65 -6.84
C GLN A 126 5.82 -22.40 -6.68
N ILE A 127 6.33 -22.48 -5.44
CA ILE A 127 7.75 -22.35 -5.14
C ILE A 127 8.40 -23.73 -5.29
N THR A 128 9.33 -23.86 -6.23
CA THR A 128 9.95 -25.15 -6.58
C THR A 128 11.04 -25.56 -5.59
N LYS A 129 11.54 -24.62 -4.79
CA LYS A 129 12.57 -24.85 -3.79
C LYS A 129 11.99 -25.53 -2.55
N LYS A 130 12.63 -26.61 -2.12
CA LYS A 130 12.14 -27.44 -1.00
C LYS A 130 12.73 -27.05 0.35
N ASP A 131 13.84 -26.31 0.38
CA ASP A 131 14.55 -25.93 1.61
C ASP A 131 14.25 -24.50 2.06
N VAL A 132 13.23 -23.86 1.49
CA VAL A 132 12.82 -22.49 1.83
C VAL A 132 12.07 -22.47 3.15
N VAL A 133 12.50 -21.60 4.05
CA VAL A 133 11.84 -21.31 5.31
C VAL A 133 11.04 -20.01 5.16
N TYR A 134 9.78 -20.07 5.55
CA TYR A 134 8.85 -18.95 5.45
C TYR A 134 8.69 -18.30 6.83
N GLY A 135 9.12 -17.05 6.94
CA GLY A 135 8.96 -16.26 8.15
C GLY A 135 7.55 -15.71 8.27
N MET A 136 7.01 -15.83 9.47
CA MET A 136 5.83 -15.10 9.94
C MET A 136 6.35 -14.04 10.92
N PHE A 137 6.07 -12.77 10.62
CA PHE A 137 6.42 -11.56 11.37
C PHE A 137 7.83 -11.44 11.97
#